data_AF-A0A0W4ZSF6-F1
#
_entry.id   AF-A0A0W4ZSF6-F1
#
_cell.length_a   1.000
_cell.length_b   1.000
_cell.length_c   1.000
_cell.angle_alpha   90.00
_cell.angle_beta   90.00
_cell.angle_gamma   90.00
#
_symmetry.space_group_name_H-M   'P 1'
#
loop_
_entity.id
_entity.type
_entity.pdbx_description
1 polymer ?
#
loop_
_entity_poly.entity_id
_entity_poly.type
_entity_poly.pdbx_seq_one_letter_code
_entity_poly.pdbx_strand_id
1 'polypeptide(L)'
;MEQPESSVLFENDSLNELNEVIKDDKLPDILYNLLYPSVTDMFLNIREVYNTEKTLSEKLDSLIQKLQACIHLVNPEILEEILNDSIDLKKRMNLIYKTLKEAQLRMEKCYFILNKYQQ
;
A
#
# COMPACT_ATOMS: atom_id res chain seq x y z
N MET A 1 13.34 -25.10 -39.72
CA MET A 1 13.58 -23.96 -38.81
C MET A 1 12.31 -23.76 -38.03
N GLU A 2 12.42 -23.82 -36.71
CA GLU A 2 11.32 -23.85 -35.74
C GLU A 2 10.70 -22.46 -35.55
N GLN A 3 9.38 -22.44 -35.35
CA GLN A 3 8.72 -21.54 -34.41
C GLN A 3 7.64 -22.33 -33.67
N PRO A 4 7.58 -22.33 -32.33
CA PRO A 4 6.46 -22.85 -31.59
C PRO A 4 5.50 -21.71 -31.26
N GLU A 5 4.31 -21.70 -31.88
CA GLU A 5 3.19 -20.94 -31.35
C GLU A 5 2.53 -21.75 -30.22
N SER A 6 3.06 -21.58 -29.02
CA SER A 6 2.32 -21.89 -27.79
C SER A 6 1.60 -20.61 -27.37
N SER A 7 0.46 -20.34 -27.99
CA SER A 7 -0.51 -19.41 -27.41
C SER A 7 -1.27 -20.18 -26.33
N VAL A 8 -0.94 -19.82 -25.09
CA VAL A 8 -1.45 -20.34 -23.83
C VAL A 8 -2.98 -20.28 -23.84
N LEU A 9 -3.60 -21.46 -23.96
CA LEU A 9 -5.04 -21.76 -23.97
C LEU A 9 -5.70 -21.60 -22.57
N PHE A 10 -5.35 -20.58 -21.78
CA PHE A 10 -5.83 -20.44 -20.40
C PHE A 10 -6.80 -19.28 -20.14
N GLU A 11 -7.31 -18.58 -21.15
CA GLU A 11 -8.20 -17.44 -20.93
C GLU A 11 -9.70 -17.72 -21.13
N ASN A 12 -10.10 -18.78 -21.84
CA ASN A 12 -11.51 -18.97 -22.21
C ASN A 12 -12.34 -19.77 -21.19
N ASP A 13 -11.75 -20.72 -20.48
CA ASP A 13 -12.53 -21.57 -19.56
C ASP A 13 -12.86 -20.83 -18.25
N SER A 14 -11.92 -20.05 -17.71
CA SER A 14 -12.17 -19.24 -16.50
C SER A 14 -13.13 -18.07 -16.73
N LEU A 15 -13.17 -17.49 -17.93
CA LEU A 15 -14.14 -16.44 -18.29
C LEU A 15 -15.55 -17.02 -18.48
N ASN A 16 -15.67 -18.23 -19.03
CA ASN A 16 -16.95 -18.91 -19.19
C ASN A 16 -17.52 -19.39 -17.85
N GLU A 17 -16.68 -19.89 -16.93
CA GLU A 17 -17.11 -20.21 -15.56
C GLU A 17 -17.54 -18.95 -14.78
N LEU A 18 -16.82 -17.83 -14.93
CA LEU A 18 -17.24 -16.56 -14.32
C LEU A 18 -18.60 -16.09 -14.89
N ASN A 19 -18.80 -16.20 -16.20
CA ASN A 19 -20.05 -15.81 -16.86
C ASN A 19 -21.24 -16.73 -16.53
N GLU A 20 -21.01 -18.02 -16.28
CA GLU A 20 -22.02 -18.96 -15.79
C GLU A 20 -22.43 -18.65 -14.34
N VAL A 21 -21.45 -18.26 -13.51
CA VAL A 21 -21.66 -17.94 -12.09
C VAL A 21 -22.31 -16.56 -11.90
N ILE A 22 -22.07 -15.60 -12.80
CA ILE A 22 -22.73 -14.27 -12.83
C ILE A 22 -24.24 -14.35 -13.14
N LYS A 23 -24.76 -15.48 -13.64
CA LYS A 23 -26.21 -15.69 -13.85
C LYS A 23 -27.00 -15.88 -12.56
N ASP A 24 -26.33 -16.08 -11.42
CA ASP A 24 -26.98 -16.21 -10.12
C ASP A 24 -27.10 -14.80 -9.49
N ASP A 25 -28.32 -14.26 -9.45
CA ASP A 25 -28.64 -12.92 -8.93
C ASP A 25 -28.14 -12.69 -7.49
N LYS A 26 -27.75 -13.76 -6.77
CA LYS A 26 -27.22 -13.71 -5.40
C LYS A 26 -25.69 -13.70 -5.30
N LEU A 27 -24.96 -14.00 -6.38
CA LEU A 27 -23.50 -14.02 -6.36
C LEU A 27 -22.89 -12.66 -5.97
N PRO A 28 -23.36 -11.51 -6.52
CA PRO A 28 -22.84 -10.21 -6.13
C PRO A 28 -22.98 -9.94 -4.63
N ASP A 29 -24.12 -10.31 -4.03
CA ASP A 29 -24.39 -10.17 -2.60
C ASP A 29 -23.50 -11.07 -1.73
N ILE A 30 -23.26 -12.30 -2.17
CA ILE A 30 -22.38 -13.24 -1.47
C ILE A 30 -20.94 -12.73 -1.50
N LEU A 31 -20.45 -12.31 -2.67
CA LEU A 31 -19.12 -11.72 -2.82
C LEU A 31 -18.98 -10.45 -1.99
N TYR A 32 -19.99 -9.58 -1.99
CA TYR A 32 -20.01 -8.37 -1.16
C TYR A 32 -19.91 -8.71 0.33
N ASN A 33 -20.77 -9.59 0.84
CA ASN A 33 -20.78 -9.94 2.27
C ASN A 33 -19.49 -10.63 2.73
N LEU A 34 -18.83 -11.40 1.86
CA LEU A 34 -17.54 -12.04 2.15
C LEU A 34 -16.38 -11.05 2.12
N LEU A 35 -16.35 -10.17 1.12
CA LEU A 35 -15.20 -9.29 0.87
C LEU A 35 -15.27 -8.01 1.70
N TYR A 36 -16.46 -7.48 1.98
CA TYR A 36 -16.64 -6.18 2.61
C TYR A 36 -16.01 -6.07 4.01
N PRO A 37 -16.20 -7.02 4.95
CA PRO A 37 -15.56 -6.93 6.27
C PRO A 37 -14.03 -6.97 6.15
N SER A 38 -13.50 -7.89 5.33
CA SER A 38 -12.07 -8.07 5.11
C SER A 38 -11.41 -6.83 4.50
N VAL A 39 -12.08 -6.21 3.51
CA VAL A 39 -11.61 -4.96 2.89
C VAL A 39 -11.65 -3.82 3.91
N THR A 40 -12.71 -3.70 4.70
CA THR A 40 -12.87 -2.66 5.72
C THR A 40 -11.79 -2.75 6.81
N ASP A 41 -11.52 -3.95 7.32
CA ASP A 41 -10.44 -4.17 8.29
C ASP A 41 -9.07 -3.84 7.69
N MET A 42 -8.85 -4.20 6.41
CA MET A 42 -7.63 -3.87 5.69
C MET A 42 -7.42 -2.34 5.60
N PHE A 43 -8.48 -1.58 5.33
CA PHE A 43 -8.44 -0.11 5.31
C PHE A 43 -8.07 0.50 6.67
N LEU A 44 -8.68 -0.01 7.75
CA LEU A 44 -8.42 0.48 9.10
C LEU A 44 -6.95 0.25 9.47
N ASN A 45 -6.44 -0.96 9.23
CA ASN A 45 -5.05 -1.30 9.50
C ASN A 45 -4.07 -0.41 8.70
N ILE A 46 -4.33 -0.17 7.41
CA ILE A 46 -3.46 0.69 6.59
C ILE A 46 -3.53 2.15 7.03
N ARG A 47 -4.71 2.64 7.43
CA ARG A 47 -4.86 3.98 7.97
C ARG A 47 -4.05 4.16 9.26
N GLU A 48 -4.08 3.18 10.15
CA GLU A 48 -3.28 3.20 11.38
C GLU A 48 -1.77 3.20 11.11
N VAL A 49 -1.30 2.35 10.19
CA VAL A 49 0.10 2.31 9.77
C VAL A 49 0.54 3.66 9.18
N TYR A 50 -0.29 4.25 8.32
CA TYR A 50 -0.02 5.55 7.71
C TYR A 50 0.09 6.68 8.75
N ASN A 51 -0.83 6.74 9.73
CA ASN A 51 -0.78 7.74 10.80
C ASN A 51 0.46 7.57 11.70
N THR A 52 0.84 6.33 11.97
CA THR A 52 2.03 6.00 12.76
C THR A 52 3.31 6.44 12.03
N GLU A 53 3.41 6.15 10.73
CA GLU A 53 4.53 6.56 9.88
C GLU A 53 4.66 8.09 9.82
N LYS A 54 3.55 8.81 9.61
CA LYS A 54 3.54 10.27 9.63
C LYS A 54 4.09 10.83 10.94
N THR A 55 3.66 10.29 12.08
CA THR A 55 4.13 10.72 13.41
C THR A 55 5.62 10.46 13.60
N LEU A 56 6.13 9.33 13.10
CA LEU A 56 7.55 9.00 13.14
C LEU A 56 8.36 9.96 12.25
N SER A 57 7.81 10.36 11.10
CA SER A 57 8.45 11.27 10.14
C SER A 57 8.66 12.66 10.77
N GLU A 58 7.63 13.19 11.43
CA GLU A 58 7.69 14.46 12.17
C GLU A 58 8.73 14.43 13.31
N LYS A 59 8.82 13.31 14.04
CA LYS A 59 9.83 13.13 15.10
C LYS A 59 11.26 13.05 14.53
N LEU A 60 11.44 12.37 13.40
CA LEU A 60 12.73 12.27 12.73
C LEU A 60 13.20 13.64 12.23
N ASP A 61 12.30 14.44 11.68
CA ASP A 61 12.61 15.81 11.26
C ASP A 61 13.05 16.68 12.43
N SER A 62 12.38 16.56 13.57
CA SER A 62 12.80 17.25 14.80
C SER A 62 14.19 16.80 15.27
N LEU A 63 14.50 15.51 15.18
CA LEU A 63 15.82 14.98 15.55
C LEU A 63 16.93 15.48 14.62
N ILE A 64 16.69 15.46 13.30
CA ILE A 64 17.64 16.00 12.30
C ILE A 64 17.95 17.47 12.60
N GLN A 65 16.94 18.30 12.88
CA GLN A 65 17.15 19.71 13.23
C GLN A 65 17.99 19.88 14.50
N LYS A 66 17.75 19.06 15.53
CA LYS A 66 18.54 19.09 16.77
C LYS A 66 20.00 18.66 16.53
N LEU A 67 20.23 17.65 15.70
CA LEU A 67 21.57 17.19 15.33
C LEU A 67 22.33 18.25 14.55
N GLN A 68 21.71 18.87 13.55
CA GLN A 68 22.28 19.99 12.80
C GLN A 68 22.69 21.16 13.71
N ALA A 69 21.88 21.46 14.73
CA ALA A 69 22.18 22.51 15.70
C ALA A 69 23.35 22.17 16.65
N CYS A 70 23.70 20.89 16.82
CA CYS A 70 24.74 20.45 17.77
C CYS A 70 26.00 19.88 17.11
N ILE A 71 26.07 19.86 15.77
CA ILE A 71 27.17 19.23 15.00
C ILE A 71 28.54 19.83 15.27
N HIS A 72 28.59 21.07 15.74
CA HIS A 72 29.80 21.79 16.10
C HIS A 72 30.17 21.67 17.60
N LEU A 73 29.33 21.04 18.43
CA LEU A 73 29.48 20.97 19.88
C LEU A 73 30.03 19.62 20.38
N VAL A 74 30.17 18.63 19.50
CA VAL A 74 30.57 17.25 19.82
C VAL A 74 31.58 16.77 18.76
N ASN A 75 32.12 15.54 18.88
CA ASN A 75 32.91 14.91 17.81
C ASN A 75 32.13 15.00 16.48
N PRO A 76 32.58 15.84 15.54
CA PRO A 76 31.82 16.16 14.34
C PRO A 76 31.68 14.96 13.40
N GLU A 77 32.63 14.03 13.40
CA GLU A 77 32.60 12.83 12.55
C GLU A 77 31.45 11.89 12.95
N ILE A 78 31.32 11.60 14.24
CA ILE A 78 30.23 10.75 14.78
C ILE A 78 28.86 11.42 14.53
N LEU A 79 28.80 12.75 14.67
CA LEU A 79 27.55 13.48 14.53
C LEU A 79 27.13 13.66 13.06
N GLU A 80 28.10 13.73 12.14
CA GLU A 80 27.89 13.66 10.70
C GLU A 80 27.37 12.27 10.27
N GLU A 81 27.91 11.17 10.81
CA GLU A 81 27.39 9.81 10.57
C GLU A 81 25.92 9.68 11.01
N ILE A 82 25.58 10.10 12.23
CA ILE A 82 24.20 10.05 12.74
C ILE A 82 23.26 10.92 11.89
N LEU A 83 23.73 12.09 11.43
CA LEU A 83 22.95 12.95 10.55
C LEU A 83 22.69 12.27 9.19
N ASN A 84 23.71 11.63 8.61
CA ASN A 84 23.58 10.89 7.36
C ASN A 84 22.61 9.71 7.48
N ASP A 85 22.69 8.94 8.57
CA ASP A 85 21.77 7.85 8.86
C ASP A 85 20.32 8.35 9.02
N SER A 86 20.14 9.49 9.68
CA SER A 86 18.83 10.12 9.84
C SER A 86 18.25 10.57 8.50
N ILE A 87 19.08 11.11 7.60
CA ILE A 87 18.67 11.49 6.24
C ILE A 87 18.28 10.26 5.42
N ASP A 88 19.04 9.16 5.50
CA ASP A 88 18.70 7.91 4.81
C ASP A 88 17.38 7.32 5.33
N LEU A 89 17.20 7.31 6.65
CA LEU A 89 15.95 6.89 7.28
C LEU A 89 14.76 7.70 6.76
N LYS A 90 14.90 9.03 6.64
CA LYS A 90 13.86 9.91 6.08
C LYS A 90 13.51 9.54 4.64
N LYS A 91 14.49 9.18 3.81
CA LYS A 91 14.23 8.72 2.43
C LYS A 91 13.43 7.42 2.41
N ARG A 92 13.77 6.46 3.27
CA ARG A 92 13.03 5.18 3.38
C ARG A 92 11.60 5.39 3.86
N MET A 93 11.40 6.24 4.85
CA MET A 93 10.07 6.63 5.34
C MET A 93 9.21 7.24 4.23
N ASN A 94 9.77 8.18 3.46
CA ASN A 94 9.07 8.75 2.30
C ASN A 94 8.68 7.71 1.24
N LEU A 95 9.51 6.68 1.03
CA LEU A 95 9.17 5.58 0.12
C LEU A 95 7.98 4.77 0.66
N ILE A 96 8.01 4.40 1.94
CA ILE A 96 6.92 3.70 2.62
C ILE A 96 5.61 4.50 2.52
N TYR A 97 5.68 5.80 2.79
CA TYR A 97 4.54 6.71 2.67
C TYR A 97 3.90 6.68 1.27
N LYS A 98 4.72 6.74 0.21
CA LYS A 98 4.25 6.67 -1.18
C LYS A 98 3.56 5.33 -1.45
N THR A 99 4.17 4.21 -1.04
CA THR A 99 3.60 2.87 -1.21
C THR A 99 2.26 2.73 -0.48
N LEU A 100 2.16 3.22 0.76
CA LEU A 100 0.91 3.20 1.53
C LEU A 100 -0.17 4.04 0.87
N LYS A 101 0.18 5.21 0.33
CA LYS A 101 -0.77 6.08 -0.40
C LYS A 101 -1.31 5.40 -1.66
N GLU A 102 -0.46 4.69 -2.41
CA GLU A 102 -0.90 3.91 -3.57
C GLU A 102 -1.79 2.74 -3.17
N ALA A 103 -1.46 2.03 -2.08
CA ALA A 103 -2.28 0.96 -1.54
C ALA A 103 -3.66 1.48 -1.14
N GLN A 104 -3.73 2.59 -0.40
CA GLN A 104 -4.98 3.25 -0.03
C GLN A 104 -5.84 3.57 -1.27
N LEU A 105 -5.25 4.17 -2.31
CA LEU A 105 -5.99 4.52 -3.53
C LEU A 105 -6.56 3.28 -4.25
N ARG A 106 -5.81 2.17 -4.30
CA ARG A 106 -6.30 0.91 -4.89
C ARG A 106 -7.46 0.35 -4.08
N MET A 107 -7.37 0.41 -2.76
CA MET A 107 -8.45 -0.05 -1.89
C MET A 107 -9.69 0.81 -2.05
N GLU A 108 -9.56 2.15 -2.12
CA GLU A 108 -10.70 3.07 -2.36
C GLU A 108 -11.45 2.71 -3.65
N LYS A 109 -10.73 2.32 -4.69
CA LYS A 109 -11.32 1.81 -5.93
C LYS A 109 -12.05 0.48 -5.72
N CYS A 110 -11.45 -0.48 -5.00
CA CYS A 110 -12.12 -1.75 -4.68
C CYS A 110 -13.41 -1.52 -3.88
N TYR A 111 -13.38 -0.64 -2.88
CA TYR A 111 -14.55 -0.26 -2.09
C TYR A 111 -15.65 0.36 -2.96
N PHE A 112 -15.28 1.28 -3.85
CA PHE A 112 -16.22 1.88 -4.79
C PHE A 112 -16.88 0.86 -5.72
N ILE A 113 -16.10 -0.10 -6.24
CA ILE A 113 -16.62 -1.19 -7.07
C ILE A 113 -17.60 -2.05 -6.26
N LEU A 114 -17.24 -2.47 -5.05
CA LEU A 114 -18.11 -3.27 -4.18
C LEU A 114 -19.44 -2.55 -3.89
N ASN A 115 -19.42 -1.25 -3.62
CA ASN A 115 -20.65 -0.48 -3.36
C ASN A 115 -21.53 -0.31 -4.60
N LYS A 116 -20.99 -0.41 -5.83
CA LYS A 116 -21.83 -0.39 -7.04
C LYS A 116 -22.73 -1.61 -7.18
N TYR A 117 -22.33 -2.73 -6.60
CA TYR A 117 -23.13 -3.96 -6.61
C TYR A 117 -24.24 -3.97 -5.54
N GLN A 118 -24.38 -2.90 -4.74
CA GLN A 118 -25.49 -2.73 -3.80
C GLN A 118 -26.72 -2.00 -4.37
N GLN A 119 -26.64 -1.48 -5.61
CA GLN A 119 -27.73 -0.74 -6.29
C GLN A 119 -28.40 -1.60 -7.35
#